data_AF-A0A9E0HL75-F1
#
_entry.id   AF-A0A9E0HL75-F1
#
_cell.length_a   1.000
_cell.length_b   1.000
_cell.length_c   1.000
_cell.angle_alpha   90.00
_cell.angle_beta   90.00
_cell.angle_gamma   90.00
#
_symmetry.space_group_name_H-M   'P 1'
#
loop_
_entity.id
_entity.type
_entity.pdbx_description
1 polymer ?
#
loop_
_entity_poly.entity_id
_entity_poly.type
_entity_poly.pdbx_seq_one_letter_code
_entity_poly.pdbx_strand_id
1 'polypeptide(L)'
;MRFDQVWFGYVLGLVAPLAGLLGYSAFAVTVLRPELELDFLLRNMLFGIRGNIAPALSLSLLADVVLFFALDRGRMLKAMRGVIGAMLTYGAVIVLLLLLWGRDFM
;
A
#
# COMPACT_ATOMS: atom_id res chain seq x y z
N MET A 1 -17.61 -17.34 -11.93
CA MET A 1 -16.97 -16.01 -11.75
C MET A 1 -15.52 -16.10 -12.24
N ARG A 2 -15.18 -15.58 -13.44
CA ARG A 2 -13.82 -15.71 -14.02
C ARG A 2 -12.72 -15.05 -13.18
N PHE A 3 -13.09 -14.05 -12.37
CA PHE A 3 -12.16 -13.26 -11.56
C PHE A 3 -11.90 -13.85 -10.16
N ASP A 4 -12.64 -14.87 -9.71
CA ASP A 4 -12.41 -15.48 -8.40
C ASP A 4 -11.22 -16.46 -8.44
N GLN A 5 -10.03 -15.91 -8.53
CA GLN A 5 -8.77 -16.63 -8.60
C GLN A 5 -7.78 -16.03 -7.59
N VAL A 6 -6.97 -16.88 -6.97
CA VAL A 6 -5.97 -16.45 -5.98
C VAL A 6 -4.98 -15.46 -6.60
N TRP A 7 -4.46 -15.77 -7.79
CA TRP A 7 -3.55 -14.88 -8.52
C TRP A 7 -4.17 -13.51 -8.80
N PHE A 8 -5.43 -13.46 -9.24
CA PHE A 8 -6.11 -12.20 -9.52
C PHE A 8 -6.19 -11.32 -8.27
N GLY A 9 -6.59 -11.90 -7.14
CA GLY A 9 -6.60 -11.18 -5.87
C GLY A 9 -5.22 -10.75 -5.40
N TYR A 10 -4.19 -11.57 -5.63
CA TYR A 10 -2.80 -11.23 -5.28
C TYR A 10 -2.31 -10.02 -6.07
N VAL A 11 -2.52 -10.00 -7.39
CA VAL A 11 -2.16 -8.84 -8.22
C VAL A 11 -2.93 -7.59 -7.79
N LEU A 12 -4.23 -7.72 -7.52
CA LEU A 12 -5.01 -6.57 -7.04
C LEU A 12 -4.49 -6.06 -5.69
N GLY A 13 -4.17 -6.94 -4.74
CA GLY A 13 -3.58 -6.54 -3.46
C GLY A 13 -2.15 -5.99 -3.56
N LEU A 14 -1.43 -6.27 -4.66
CA LEU A 14 -0.15 -5.61 -4.92
C LEU A 14 -0.33 -4.20 -5.49
N VAL A 15 -1.40 -3.97 -6.26
CA VAL A 15 -1.65 -2.69 -6.94
C VAL A 15 -2.47 -1.73 -6.09
N ALA A 16 -3.39 -2.23 -5.26
CA ALA A 16 -4.25 -1.40 -4.42
C ALA A 16 -3.50 -0.46 -3.47
N PRO A 17 -2.36 -0.86 -2.86
CA PRO A 17 -1.58 0.06 -2.04
C PRO A 17 -1.02 1.24 -2.85
N LEU A 18 -0.69 1.06 -4.13
CA LEU A 18 -0.29 2.19 -4.99
C LEU A 18 -1.42 3.20 -5.14
N ALA A 19 -2.66 2.72 -5.34
CA ALA A 19 -3.83 3.57 -5.39
C ALA A 19 -4.11 4.24 -4.04
N GLY A 20 -3.88 3.53 -2.92
CA GLY A 20 -3.97 4.07 -1.57
C GLY A 20 -2.99 5.21 -1.32
N LEU A 21 -1.73 5.03 -1.73
CA LEU A 21 -0.69 6.04 -1.61
C LEU A 21 -1.04 7.30 -2.43
N LEU A 22 -1.50 7.12 -3.68
CA LEU A 22 -1.94 8.22 -4.52
C LEU A 22 -3.17 8.93 -3.94
N GLY A 23 -4.15 8.17 -3.44
CA GLY A 23 -5.36 8.71 -2.83
C GLY A 23 -5.06 9.52 -1.57
N TYR A 24 -4.21 8.98 -0.68
CA TYR A 24 -3.74 9.71 0.49
C TYR A 24 -2.99 10.98 0.11
N SER A 25 -2.08 10.89 -0.87
CA SER A 25 -1.27 12.03 -1.30
C SER A 25 -2.14 13.12 -1.92
N ALA A 26 -3.10 12.75 -2.77
CA ALA A 26 -4.08 13.65 -3.36
C ALA A 26 -4.95 14.32 -2.28
N PHE A 27 -5.42 13.57 -1.29
CA PHE A 27 -6.17 14.12 -0.15
C PHE A 27 -5.29 15.07 0.67
N ALA A 28 -4.03 14.71 0.92
CA ALA A 28 -3.10 15.53 1.68
C ALA A 28 -2.84 16.87 1.00
N VAL A 29 -2.60 16.90 -0.31
CA VAL A 29 -2.37 18.15 -1.05
C VAL A 29 -3.64 18.93 -1.38
N THR A 30 -4.84 18.36 -1.22
CA THR A 30 -6.09 19.11 -1.47
C THR A 30 -6.70 19.66 -0.19
N VAL A 31 -6.59 18.93 0.93
CA VAL A 31 -7.30 19.24 2.18
C VAL A 31 -6.37 19.67 3.29
N LEU A 32 -5.24 18.97 3.48
CA LEU A 32 -4.37 19.19 4.65
C LEU A 32 -3.32 20.27 4.41
N ARG A 33 -2.69 20.25 3.23
CA ARG A 33 -1.58 21.13 2.87
C ARG A 33 -1.65 21.51 1.39
N PRO A 34 -2.55 22.42 1.01
CA PRO A 34 -2.73 22.85 -0.38
C PRO A 34 -1.52 23.55 -1.01
N GLU A 35 -0.57 23.94 -0.17
CA GLU A 35 0.68 24.61 -0.55
C GLU A 35 1.71 23.64 -1.14
N LEU A 36 1.53 22.32 -0.94
CA LEU A 36 2.44 21.29 -1.39
C LEU A 36 1.98 20.69 -2.72
N GLU A 37 2.91 20.57 -3.67
CA GLU A 37 2.67 19.86 -4.91
C GLU A 37 2.61 18.34 -4.69
N LEU A 38 1.75 17.66 -5.44
CA LEU A 38 1.55 16.21 -5.35
C LEU A 38 2.83 15.42 -5.63
N ASP A 39 3.56 15.78 -6.69
CA ASP A 39 4.82 15.11 -7.06
C ASP A 39 5.87 15.30 -5.95
N PHE A 40 5.96 16.49 -5.38
CA PHE A 40 6.86 16.78 -4.27
C PHE A 40 6.52 15.91 -3.05
N LEU A 41 5.25 15.82 -2.65
CA LEU A 41 4.84 14.99 -1.51
C LEU A 41 5.15 13.50 -1.75
N LEU A 42 4.80 12.98 -2.93
CA LEU A 42 5.05 11.58 -3.30
C LEU A 42 6.55 11.26 -3.30
N ARG A 43 7.36 12.12 -3.94
CA ARG A 43 8.83 11.98 -3.91
C ARG A 43 9.36 12.04 -2.48
N ASN A 44 8.81 12.89 -1.63
CA ASN A 44 9.31 13.04 -0.27
C ASN A 44 8.94 11.84 0.62
N MET A 45 7.76 11.24 0.42
CA MET A 45 7.33 10.02 1.09
C MET A 45 8.13 8.79 0.65
N LEU A 46 8.43 8.69 -0.65
CA LEU A 46 9.11 7.52 -1.22
C LEU A 46 10.63 7.63 -1.25
N PHE A 47 11.19 8.84 -1.31
CA PHE A 47 12.62 9.06 -1.57
C PHE A 47 13.25 10.20 -0.79
N GLY A 48 12.47 11.18 -0.30
CA GLY A 48 13.04 12.43 0.21
C GLY A 48 13.53 12.40 1.65
N ILE A 49 12.97 11.54 2.51
CA ILE A 49 13.52 11.32 3.85
C ILE A 49 13.89 9.86 4.04
N ARG A 50 15.16 9.67 4.41
CA ARG A 50 15.72 8.41 4.87
C ARG A 50 14.87 7.85 6.04
N GLY A 51 14.11 6.77 5.80
CA GLY A 51 13.30 6.06 6.78
C GLY A 51 11.78 6.15 6.55
N ASN A 52 11.34 7.01 5.63
CA ASN A 52 9.91 7.32 5.47
C ASN A 52 9.13 6.31 4.60
N ILE A 53 9.84 5.45 3.87
CA ILE A 53 9.26 4.46 2.96
C ILE A 53 8.44 3.42 3.71
N ALA A 54 8.97 2.88 4.82
CA ALA A 54 8.26 1.86 5.59
C ALA A 54 6.93 2.38 6.18
N PRO A 55 6.89 3.56 6.83
CA PRO A 55 5.63 4.20 7.22
C PRO A 55 4.68 4.47 6.05
N ALA A 56 5.18 5.00 4.93
CA ALA A 56 4.35 5.29 3.75
C ALA A 56 3.70 4.03 3.16
N LEU A 57 4.48 2.94 3.03
CA LEU A 57 3.98 1.64 2.60
C LEU A 57 2.96 1.06 3.59
N SER A 58 3.22 1.18 4.89
CA SER A 58 2.28 0.71 5.93
C SER A 58 0.94 1.43 5.85
N LEU A 59 0.94 2.73 5.62
CA LEU A 59 -0.28 3.53 5.48
C LEU A 59 -1.03 3.19 4.19
N SER A 60 -0.30 2.90 3.11
CA SER A 60 -0.88 2.53 1.82
C SER A 60 -1.64 1.18 1.85
N LEU A 61 -1.25 0.25 2.75
CA LEU A 61 -1.93 -1.03 2.94
C LEU A 61 -3.37 -0.92 3.43
N LEU A 62 -3.79 0.24 3.94
CA LEU A 62 -5.20 0.48 4.29
C LEU A 62 -6.12 0.35 3.07
N ALA A 63 -5.61 0.59 1.86
CA ALA A 63 -6.38 0.39 0.62
C ALA A 63 -6.76 -1.08 0.38
N ASP A 64 -5.93 -2.03 0.83
CA ASP A 64 -6.21 -3.46 0.72
C ASP A 64 -7.41 -3.87 1.57
N VAL A 65 -7.66 -3.18 2.69
CA VAL A 65 -8.85 -3.41 3.52
C VAL A 65 -10.12 -3.06 2.75
N VAL A 66 -10.13 -1.91 2.06
CA VAL A 66 -11.26 -1.50 1.22
C VAL A 66 -11.48 -2.50 0.09
N LEU A 67 -10.40 -2.92 -0.58
CA LEU A 67 -10.43 -3.94 -1.63
C LEU A 67 -10.97 -5.28 -1.11
N PHE A 68 -10.53 -5.71 0.08
CA PHE A 68 -10.96 -6.95 0.69
C PHE A 68 -12.48 -6.98 0.91
N PHE A 69 -13.05 -5.92 1.50
CA PHE A 69 -14.50 -5.81 1.68
C PHE A 69 -15.26 -5.68 0.37
N ALA A 70 -14.69 -5.06 -0.66
CA ALA A 70 -15.29 -5.01 -1.99
C ALA A 70 -15.40 -6.41 -2.61
N LEU A 71 -14.37 -7.25 -2.46
CA LEU A 71 -14.37 -8.64 -2.92
C LEU A 71 -15.29 -9.55 -2.09
N ASP A 72 -15.41 -9.29 -0.78
CA ASP A 72 -16.32 -10.00 0.12
C ASP A 72 -17.80 -9.83 -0.31
N ARG A 73 -18.20 -8.60 -0.67
CA ARG A 73 -19.54 -8.34 -1.24
C ARG A 73 -19.80 -9.15 -2.50
N GLY A 74 -18.76 -9.40 -3.30
CA GLY A 74 -18.81 -10.25 -4.49
C GLY A 74 -18.71 -11.75 -4.23
N ARG A 75 -18.58 -12.18 -2.96
CA ARG A 75 -18.32 -13.57 -2.54
C ARG A 75 -17.06 -14.19 -3.18
N MET A 76 -16.05 -13.37 -3.47
CA MET A 76 -14.83 -13.78 -4.18
C MET A 76 -13.74 -14.29 -3.21
N LEU A 77 -14.02 -15.40 -2.53
CA LEU A 77 -13.18 -15.93 -1.46
C LEU A 77 -11.75 -16.28 -1.89
N LYS A 78 -11.54 -16.75 -3.13
CA LYS A 78 -10.19 -17.08 -3.63
C LYS A 78 -9.39 -15.81 -3.89
N ALA A 79 -10.02 -14.79 -4.46
CA ALA A 79 -9.38 -13.49 -4.64
C ALA A 79 -9.02 -12.84 -3.29
N MET A 80 -9.91 -12.93 -2.28
CA MET A 80 -9.61 -12.43 -0.93
C MET A 80 -8.35 -13.09 -0.32
N ARG A 81 -8.17 -14.40 -0.50
CA ARG A 81 -6.93 -15.10 -0.08
C ARG A 81 -5.69 -14.57 -0.80
N GLY A 82 -5.85 -14.21 -2.08
CA GLY A 82 -4.81 -13.54 -2.86
C GLY A 82 -4.41 -12.19 -2.26
N VAL A 83 -5.39 -11.34 -1.93
CA VAL A 83 -5.15 -10.03 -1.29
C VAL A 83 -4.42 -10.19 0.04
N ILE A 84 -4.83 -11.15 0.89
CA ILE A 84 -4.11 -11.45 2.14
C ILE A 84 -2.65 -11.85 1.84
N GLY A 85 -2.40 -12.67 0.82
CA GLY A 85 -1.05 -13.03 0.41
C GLY A 85 -0.21 -11.83 -0.02
N ALA A 86 -0.80 -10.87 -0.72
CA ALA A 86 -0.14 -9.63 -1.11
C ALA A 86 0.17 -8.76 0.11
N MET A 87 -0.77 -8.61 1.06
CA MET A 87 -0.54 -7.91 2.32
C MET A 87 0.62 -8.52 3.12
N LEU A 88 0.71 -9.86 3.16
CA LEU A 88 1.85 -10.54 3.80
C LEU A 88 3.17 -10.26 3.07
N THR A 89 3.16 -10.19 1.73
CA THR A 89 4.34 -9.84 0.93
C THR A 89 4.81 -8.42 1.27
N TYR A 90 3.89 -7.47 1.32
CA TYR A 90 4.19 -6.10 1.75
C TYR A 90 4.69 -6.03 3.19
N GLY A 91 4.06 -6.76 4.11
CA GLY A 91 4.52 -6.86 5.50
C GLY A 91 5.96 -7.34 5.60
N ALA A 92 6.33 -8.38 4.84
CA ALA A 92 7.71 -8.86 4.76
C ALA A 92 8.66 -7.80 4.20
N VAL A 93 8.25 -7.08 3.15
CA VAL A 93 9.04 -5.98 2.56
C VAL A 93 9.23 -4.84 3.55
N ILE A 94 8.19 -4.42 4.28
CA ILE A 94 8.25 -3.36 5.29
C ILE A 94 9.22 -3.77 6.41
N VAL A 95 9.10 -4.99 6.93
CA VAL A 95 10.02 -5.50 7.98
C VAL A 95 11.46 -5.53 7.46
N LEU A 96 11.69 -6.02 6.25
CA LEU A 96 13.02 -6.06 5.64
C LEU A 96 13.62 -4.65 5.48
N LEU A 97 12.82 -3.69 5.03
CA LEU A 97 13.23 -2.29 4.95
C LEU A 97 13.59 -1.73 6.32
N LEU A 98 12.79 -2.01 7.36
CA LEU A 98 13.06 -1.59 8.73
C LEU A 98 14.35 -2.22 9.29
N LEU A 99 14.59 -3.50 9.01
CA LEU A 99 15.80 -4.21 9.46
C LEU A 99 17.07 -3.71 8.76
N LEU A 100 17.01 -3.53 7.44
CA LEU A 100 18.12 -2.95 6.68
C LEU A 100 18.43 -1.53 7.18
N TRP A 101 17.38 -0.75 7.47
CA TRP A 101 17.54 0.59 8.01
C TRP A 101 18.15 0.59 9.41
N GLY A 102 17.65 -0.26 10.31
CA GLY A 102 18.11 -0.33 11.69
C GLY A 102 19.59 -0.69 11.81
N ARG A 103 20.15 -1.39 10.81
CA ARG A 103 21.57 -1.75 10.75
C ARG A 103 22.50 -0.59 10.37
N ASP A 104 22.03 0.43 9.67
CA ASP A 104 22.86 1.58 9.27
C ASP A 104 23.07 2.60 10.43
N PHE A 105 22.44 2.36 11.58
CA PHE A 105 22.54 3.19 12.79
C PHE A 105 23.28 2.52 13.97
N MET A 106 23.78 1.28 13.80
CA MET A 106 24.68 0.58 14.75
C MET A 106 26.11 0.60 14.21
#